data_AF-A0A7J5D9U5-F1
#
_entry.id   AF-A0A7J5D9U5-F1
#
_cell.length_a   1.000
_cell.length_b   1.000
_cell.length_c   1.000
_cell.angle_alpha   90.00
_cell.angle_beta   90.00
_cell.angle_gamma   90.00
#
_symmetry.space_group_name_H-M   'P 1'
#
loop_
_entity.id
_entity.type
_entity.pdbx_description
1 polymer ?
#
loop_
_entity_poly.entity_id
_entity_poly.type
_entity_poly.pdbx_seq_one_letter_code
_entity_poly.pdbx_strand_id
1 'polypeptide(L)'
;MRSSVTALLATAGLALAGCSGLGGDSGPAAGTRASAEAAARAHRACVNAWVGVMSADDYDAGESAGSRPRACDRLPDQLKMFSEAELERATRNRRSVDACIADPSCESWPLTSP
;
A
#
# COMPACT_ATOMS: atom_id res chain seq x y z
N MET A 1 -0.91 55.58 20.13
CA MET A 1 -0.07 54.55 19.47
C MET A 1 0.37 53.61 20.59
N ARG A 2 0.02 52.32 20.65
CA ARG A 2 -0.06 51.28 19.61
C ARG A 2 -1.21 50.33 19.94
N SER A 3 -2.05 50.02 18.95
CA SER A 3 -3.07 48.98 19.00
C SER A 3 -2.41 47.60 18.90
N SER A 4 -2.96 46.60 19.58
CA SER A 4 -2.68 45.19 19.30
C SER A 4 -4.00 44.46 19.20
N VAL A 5 -4.31 44.10 17.95
CA VAL A 5 -5.53 43.46 17.49
C VAL A 5 -5.44 41.97 17.79
N THR A 6 -6.46 41.46 18.48
CA THR A 6 -6.78 40.05 18.67
C THR A 6 -7.00 39.36 17.32
N ALA A 7 -6.14 38.40 16.97
CA ALA A 7 -6.35 37.55 15.80
C ALA A 7 -7.30 36.41 16.18
N LEU A 8 -8.43 36.34 15.46
CA LEU A 8 -9.54 35.42 15.63
C LEU A 8 -9.16 33.97 15.30
N LEU A 9 -9.58 33.04 16.17
CA LEU A 9 -9.67 31.62 15.86
C LEU A 9 -10.73 31.41 14.78
N ALA A 10 -10.29 31.07 13.56
CA ALA A 10 -11.17 30.66 12.49
C ALA A 10 -11.74 29.27 12.78
N THR A 11 -12.99 29.25 13.25
CA THR A 11 -13.88 28.10 13.24
C THR A 11 -14.21 27.70 11.80
N ALA A 12 -13.79 26.51 11.36
CA ALA A 12 -14.35 25.85 10.18
C ALA A 12 -15.08 24.59 10.67
N GLY A 13 -16.40 24.62 10.52
CA GLY A 13 -17.34 23.75 11.21
C GLY A 13 -17.30 22.30 10.74
N LEU A 14 -17.52 21.40 11.71
CA LEU A 14 -18.09 20.09 11.44
C LEU A 14 -19.52 20.29 10.93
N ALA A 15 -19.74 20.11 9.63
CA ALA A 15 -21.08 19.97 9.06
C ALA A 15 -21.41 18.47 8.91
N LEU A 16 -21.78 17.84 10.01
CA LEU A 16 -22.60 16.62 10.03
C LEU A 16 -24.07 17.06 10.00
N ALA A 17 -24.72 16.94 8.85
CA ALA A 17 -26.15 16.63 8.64
C ALA A 17 -26.64 17.22 7.31
N GLY A 18 -27.20 16.36 6.46
CA GLY A 18 -27.79 16.77 5.19
C GLY A 18 -28.43 15.63 4.40
N CYS A 19 -29.17 14.74 5.07
CA CYS A 19 -30.22 13.97 4.40
C CYS A 19 -31.41 14.89 4.11
N SER A 20 -31.88 14.87 2.85
CA SER A 20 -33.22 15.23 2.33
C SER A 20 -33.16 16.28 1.22
N GLY A 21 -33.17 15.79 -0.02
CA GLY A 21 -33.37 16.58 -1.23
C GLY A 21 -33.65 15.66 -2.40
N LEU A 22 -34.92 15.36 -2.63
CA LEU A 22 -35.40 14.67 -3.83
C LEU A 22 -35.00 15.46 -5.09
N GLY A 23 -34.41 14.78 -6.06
CA GLY A 23 -34.29 15.30 -7.43
C GLY A 23 -33.01 14.85 -8.14
N GLY A 24 -32.99 13.61 -8.63
CA GLY A 24 -31.90 13.12 -9.49
C GLY A 24 -31.72 11.61 -9.40
N ASP A 25 -32.67 10.88 -9.96
CA ASP A 25 -32.56 9.44 -10.18
C ASP A 25 -31.45 9.16 -11.20
N SER A 26 -30.38 8.51 -10.77
CA SER A 26 -29.43 7.66 -11.52
C SER A 26 -28.20 7.42 -10.64
N GLY A 27 -28.30 6.54 -9.64
CA GLY A 27 -27.15 6.17 -8.82
C GLY A 27 -26.27 5.10 -9.49
N PRO A 28 -24.95 5.30 -9.60
CA PRO A 28 -23.99 4.20 -9.77
C PRO A 28 -23.11 4.07 -8.52
N ALA A 29 -23.70 3.97 -7.33
CA ALA A 29 -22.92 3.91 -6.09
C ALA A 29 -22.47 2.49 -5.72
N ALA A 30 -23.31 1.48 -5.93
CA ALA A 30 -23.01 0.10 -5.57
C ALA A 30 -22.05 -0.58 -6.57
N GLY A 31 -22.26 -0.38 -7.88
CA GLY A 31 -21.42 -0.99 -8.92
C GLY A 31 -20.00 -0.44 -8.97
N THR A 32 -19.82 0.86 -8.75
CA THR A 32 -18.50 1.53 -8.78
C THR A 32 -17.65 1.22 -7.55
N ARG A 33 -18.27 1.05 -6.37
CA ARG A 33 -17.56 0.61 -5.17
C ARG A 33 -17.08 -0.83 -5.30
N ALA A 34 -17.94 -1.73 -5.77
CA ALA A 34 -17.57 -3.13 -5.99
C ALA A 34 -16.43 -3.29 -7.00
N SER A 35 -16.38 -2.44 -8.05
CA SER A 35 -15.29 -2.44 -9.02
C SER A 35 -13.98 -1.86 -8.46
N ALA A 36 -14.05 -0.78 -7.67
CA ALA A 36 -12.87 -0.21 -7.00
C ALA A 36 -12.26 -1.19 -5.98
N GLU A 37 -13.08 -1.88 -5.20
CA GLU A 37 -12.62 -2.90 -4.27
C GLU A 37 -12.01 -4.11 -4.99
N ALA A 38 -12.61 -4.53 -6.11
CA ALA A 38 -12.04 -5.60 -6.94
C ALA A 38 -10.67 -5.22 -7.52
N ALA A 39 -10.53 -3.98 -8.01
CA ALA A 39 -9.26 -3.44 -8.50
C ALA A 39 -8.20 -3.37 -7.38
N ALA A 40 -8.57 -2.88 -6.20
CA ALA A 40 -7.67 -2.83 -5.05
C ALA A 40 -7.21 -4.22 -4.59
N ARG A 41 -8.12 -5.21 -4.60
CA ARG A 41 -7.78 -6.62 -4.30
C ARG A 41 -6.82 -7.20 -5.33
N ALA A 42 -7.06 -6.97 -6.62
CA ALA A 42 -6.19 -7.45 -7.68
C ALA A 42 -4.79 -6.81 -7.59
N HIS A 43 -4.72 -5.50 -7.33
CA HIS A 43 -3.47 -4.79 -7.07
C HIS A 43 -2.69 -5.40 -5.92
N ARG A 44 -3.33 -5.58 -4.75
CA ARG A 44 -2.68 -6.19 -3.58
C ARG A 44 -2.26 -7.64 -3.83
N ALA A 45 -3.04 -8.41 -4.58
CA ALA A 45 -2.68 -9.77 -4.96
C ALA A 45 -1.40 -9.80 -5.82
N CYS A 46 -1.29 -8.89 -6.79
CA CYS A 46 -0.08 -8.75 -7.61
C CYS A 46 1.14 -8.34 -6.77
N VAL A 47 1.03 -7.31 -5.91
CA VAL A 47 2.12 -6.88 -5.01
C VAL A 47 2.57 -8.03 -4.12
N ASN A 48 1.64 -8.73 -3.47
CA ASN A 48 1.96 -9.86 -2.60
C ASN A 48 2.63 -11.00 -3.38
N ALA A 49 2.20 -11.27 -4.61
CA ALA A 49 2.81 -12.30 -5.44
C ALA A 49 4.23 -11.94 -5.87
N TRP A 50 4.50 -10.65 -6.15
CA TRP A 50 5.85 -10.16 -6.39
C TRP A 50 6.74 -10.31 -5.17
N VAL A 51 6.24 -9.98 -3.97
CA VAL A 51 7.00 -10.23 -2.73
C VAL A 51 7.32 -11.71 -2.58
N GLY A 52 6.38 -12.61 -2.91
CA GLY A 52 6.63 -14.05 -2.90
C GLY A 52 7.73 -14.49 -3.87
N VAL A 53 7.77 -13.92 -5.08
CA VAL A 53 8.84 -14.19 -6.06
C VAL A 53 10.20 -13.71 -5.56
N MET A 54 10.27 -12.51 -4.99
CA MET A 54 11.52 -11.93 -4.49
C MET A 54 12.00 -12.50 -3.16
N SER A 55 11.13 -13.23 -2.49
CA SER A 55 11.41 -13.96 -1.24
C SER A 55 11.48 -15.46 -1.49
N ALA A 56 11.95 -15.87 -2.66
CA ALA A 56 12.29 -17.24 -2.96
C ALA A 56 13.82 -17.39 -2.94
N ASP A 57 14.30 -18.52 -2.40
CA ASP A 57 15.73 -18.77 -2.18
C ASP A 57 16.56 -18.70 -3.48
N ASP A 58 15.93 -18.94 -4.64
CA ASP A 58 16.51 -18.93 -5.97
C ASP A 58 16.25 -17.63 -6.76
N TYR A 59 15.73 -16.60 -6.11
CA TYR A 59 15.49 -15.31 -6.76
C TYR A 59 16.79 -14.61 -7.15
N ASP A 60 17.02 -14.51 -8.46
CA ASP A 60 18.05 -13.67 -9.05
C ASP A 60 17.41 -12.47 -9.78
N ALA A 61 17.73 -11.26 -9.32
CA ALA A 61 17.25 -10.02 -9.92
C ALA A 61 17.68 -9.84 -11.39
N GLY A 62 18.78 -10.46 -11.82
CA GLY A 62 19.30 -10.38 -13.20
C GLY A 62 18.59 -11.31 -14.19
N GLU A 63 18.11 -12.47 -13.72
CA GLU A 63 17.52 -13.54 -14.55
C GLU A 63 15.99 -13.58 -14.47
N SER A 64 15.38 -12.81 -13.57
CA SER A 64 13.95 -12.86 -13.23
C SER A 64 13.00 -12.16 -14.22
N ALA A 65 13.46 -11.83 -15.44
CA ALA A 65 12.62 -11.23 -16.48
C ALA A 65 11.39 -12.10 -16.85
N GLY A 66 11.47 -13.42 -16.63
CA GLY A 66 10.36 -14.37 -16.80
C GLY A 66 9.48 -14.59 -15.56
N SER A 67 9.87 -14.06 -14.39
CA SER A 67 9.28 -14.38 -13.09
C SER A 67 8.03 -13.58 -12.76
N ARG A 68 7.44 -12.91 -13.74
CA ARG A 68 6.23 -12.11 -13.53
C ARG A 68 5.10 -13.00 -12.98
N PRO A 69 4.52 -12.68 -11.81
CA PRO A 69 3.43 -13.46 -11.27
C PRO A 69 2.16 -13.36 -12.12
N ARG A 70 1.47 -14.49 -12.31
CA ARG A 70 0.18 -14.53 -13.04
C ARG A 70 -0.89 -13.63 -12.41
N ALA A 71 -0.82 -13.38 -11.11
CA ALA A 71 -1.72 -12.47 -10.41
C ALA A 71 -1.63 -11.01 -10.93
N CYS A 72 -0.55 -10.67 -11.63
CA CYS A 72 -0.33 -9.37 -12.26
C CYS A 72 -0.79 -9.32 -13.72
N ASP A 73 -1.24 -10.43 -14.30
CA ASP A 73 -1.59 -10.48 -15.72
C ASP A 73 -2.74 -9.51 -16.03
N ARG A 74 -2.53 -8.70 -17.08
CA ARG A 74 -3.48 -7.70 -17.59
C ARG A 74 -3.85 -6.57 -16.61
N LEU A 75 -3.19 -6.49 -15.46
CA LEU A 75 -3.32 -5.31 -14.60
C LEU A 75 -2.49 -4.15 -15.17
N PRO A 76 -2.99 -2.90 -15.07
CA PRO A 76 -2.22 -1.70 -15.38
C PRO A 76 -1.09 -1.50 -14.36
N ASP A 77 -0.20 -0.53 -14.58
CA ASP A 77 0.77 -0.05 -13.58
C ASP A 77 1.68 -1.12 -12.95
N GLN A 78 2.08 -2.13 -13.72
CA GLN A 78 2.86 -3.26 -13.19
C GLN A 78 4.22 -2.85 -12.61
N LEU A 79 4.88 -1.85 -13.21
CA LEU A 79 6.13 -1.31 -12.68
C LEU A 79 5.93 -0.70 -11.29
N LYS A 80 4.81 -0.01 -11.06
CA LYS A 80 4.48 0.55 -9.75
C LYS A 80 4.26 -0.57 -8.73
N MET A 81 3.50 -1.61 -9.08
CA MET A 81 3.28 -2.75 -8.19
C MET A 81 4.56 -3.52 -7.87
N PHE A 82 5.47 -3.65 -8.85
CA PHE A 82 6.81 -4.22 -8.62
C PHE A 82 7.60 -3.36 -7.62
N SER A 83 7.68 -2.04 -7.83
CA SER A 83 8.38 -1.14 -6.91
C SER A 83 7.76 -1.10 -5.50
N GLU A 84 6.43 -1.22 -5.39
CA GLU A 84 5.75 -1.36 -4.10
C GLU A 84 6.13 -2.67 -3.40
N ALA A 85 6.24 -3.77 -4.14
CA ALA A 85 6.66 -5.05 -3.60
C ALA A 85 8.13 -5.03 -3.13
N GLU A 86 9.03 -4.38 -3.86
CA GLU A 86 10.42 -4.15 -3.46
C GLU A 86 10.49 -3.39 -2.13
N LEU A 87 9.71 -2.31 -2.00
CA LEU A 87 9.63 -1.53 -0.77
C LEU A 87 9.05 -2.36 0.40
N GLU A 88 8.02 -3.16 0.14
CA GLU A 88 7.40 -4.03 1.15
C GLU A 88 8.38 -5.10 1.63
N ARG A 89 9.14 -5.72 0.72
CA ARG A 89 10.22 -6.67 1.04
C ARG A 89 11.31 -6.01 1.86
N ALA A 90 11.82 -4.85 1.43
CA ALA A 90 12.83 -4.11 2.17
C ALA A 90 12.37 -3.75 3.59
N THR A 91 11.09 -3.36 3.74
CA THR A 91 10.48 -3.07 5.05
C THR A 91 10.41 -4.32 5.94
N ARG A 92 10.02 -5.47 5.38
CA ARG A 92 9.99 -6.75 6.12
C ARG A 92 11.37 -7.18 6.56
N ASN A 93 12.37 -7.08 5.67
CA ASN A 93 13.76 -7.40 6.00
C ASN A 93 14.27 -6.50 7.11
N ARG A 94 14.02 -5.19 7.04
CA ARG A 94 14.41 -4.26 8.10
C ARG A 94 13.81 -4.63 9.45
N ARG A 95 12.51 -4.94 9.50
CA ARG A 95 11.84 -5.38 10.73
C ARG A 95 12.41 -6.68 11.29
N SER A 96 12.78 -7.62 10.41
CA SER A 96 13.42 -8.87 10.81
C SER A 96 14.81 -8.64 11.41
N VAL A 97 15.60 -7.74 10.82
CA VAL A 97 16.90 -7.30 11.37
C VAL A 97 16.69 -6.62 12.74
N ASP A 98 15.75 -5.68 12.84
CA ASP A 98 15.47 -5.00 14.10
C ASP A 98 15.03 -5.99 15.20
N ALA A 99 14.23 -7.01 14.85
CA ALA A 99 13.83 -8.06 15.77
C ALA A 99 15.02 -8.91 16.23
N CYS A 100 15.94 -9.28 15.33
CA CYS A 100 17.16 -9.98 15.70
C CYS A 100 18.06 -9.13 16.62
N ILE A 101 18.22 -7.83 16.33
CA ILE A 101 19.01 -6.92 17.18
C ILE A 101 18.42 -6.81 18.59
N ALA A 102 17.08 -6.81 18.70
CA ALA A 102 16.40 -6.71 19.98
C ALA A 102 16.44 -8.02 20.80
N ASP A 103 16.71 -9.16 20.18
CA ASP A 103 16.76 -10.46 20.82
C ASP A 103 18.22 -10.82 21.20
N PRO A 104 18.56 -10.86 22.52
CA PRO A 104 19.91 -11.21 22.96
C PRO A 104 20.31 -12.65 22.64
N SER A 105 19.36 -13.50 22.22
CA SER A 105 19.62 -14.87 21.76
C SER A 105 19.82 -14.97 20.24
N CYS A 106 19.60 -13.90 19.48
CA CYS A 106 19.89 -13.89 18.05
C CYS A 106 21.40 -13.74 17.81
N GLU A 107 22.07 -14.83 17.44
CA GLU A 107 23.51 -14.81 17.16
C GLU A 107 23.84 -14.20 15.79
N SER A 108 22.94 -14.34 14.81
CA SER A 108 23.10 -13.72 13.49
C SER A 108 21.76 -13.61 12.75
N TRP A 109 21.63 -12.55 11.94
CA TRP A 109 20.56 -12.45 10.95
C TRP A 109 21.03 -13.07 9.63
N PRO A 110 20.27 -13.99 9.01
CA PRO A 110 20.70 -14.66 7.80
C PRO A 110 20.86 -13.66 6.65
N LEU A 111 22.10 -13.51 6.14
CA LEU A 111 22.40 -12.68 4.98
C LEU A 111 21.91 -13.31 3.66
N THR A 112 21.65 -14.61 3.68
CA THR A 112 20.91 -15.30 2.62
C THR A 112 19.46 -14.90 2.74
N SER A 113 18.98 -14.13 1.75
CA SER A 113 17.57 -13.77 1.64
C SER A 113 16.70 -15.04 1.75
N PRO A 114 15.50 -15.00 2.37
CA PRO A 114 14.45 -15.91 1.95
C PRO A 114 14.14 -15.66 0.48
#